data_AF-A0A951DUV4-F1
#
_entry.id   AF-A0A951DUV4-F1
#
_cell.length_a   1.000
_cell.length_b   1.000
_cell.length_c   1.000
_cell.angle_alpha   90.00
_cell.angle_beta   90.00
_cell.angle_gamma   90.00
#
_symmetry.space_group_name_H-M   'P 1'
#
loop_
_entity.id
_entity.type
_entity.pdbx_description
1 polymer ?
#
loop_
_entity_poly.entity_id
_entity_poly.type
_entity_poly.pdbx_seq_one_letter_code
_entity_poly.pdbx_strand_id
1 'polypeptide(L)'
;MREKELRIALVCFGGVSLAVYMHGISKEILKLVRASAALHAITDRATRSKAAFFDGVDPSDAEYDTEAIYFELLREIGARVELRVVVDIIAGASAGGINGTMLARALSHDLPMGNLRDLWLDNADVSVLLAPEAKANRWSKAFLKPLIWGAGKTGVLGVRDREVRDKLSLFVRSRWFKPPLSGARMAELMFDAVTAMGAPRRPGASLMPSGQRLDLIVMLTDYHGYQHLIQIHDPPLIRDREHHHVLRFSFRRNGNGNGAGAAASDFAASNAPALAFAARATSSFPGAFPPAQIREMDALVERRGTGWPDRAA
;
A
#
# COMPACT_ATOMS: atom_id res chain seq x y z
N MET A 1 36.65 0.75 -10.99
CA MET A 1 35.36 0.11 -11.33
C MET A 1 34.31 1.21 -11.42
N ARG A 2 33.35 1.11 -12.35
CA ARG A 2 32.30 2.12 -12.53
C ARG A 2 31.12 1.81 -11.61
N GLU A 3 30.67 2.81 -10.85
CA GLU A 3 29.41 2.75 -10.12
C GLU A 3 28.25 3.08 -11.07
N LYS A 4 27.15 2.34 -10.94
CA LYS A 4 25.91 2.57 -11.69
C LYS A 4 24.72 2.44 -10.75
N GLU A 5 23.76 3.34 -10.89
CA GLU A 5 22.47 3.24 -10.21
C GLU A 5 21.43 2.62 -11.17
N LEU A 6 20.76 1.56 -10.72
CA LEU A 6 19.52 1.06 -11.31
C LEU A 6 18.35 1.74 -10.60
N ARG A 7 17.74 2.71 -11.26
CA ARG A 7 16.56 3.43 -10.76
C ARG A 7 15.29 2.79 -11.29
N ILE A 8 14.39 2.43 -10.39
CA ILE A 8 13.16 1.71 -10.69
C ILE A 8 11.97 2.62 -10.37
N ALA A 9 11.18 2.90 -11.41
CA ALA A 9 9.83 3.45 -11.28
C ALA A 9 8.81 2.30 -11.30
N LEU A 10 8.02 2.19 -10.24
CA LEU A 10 7.06 1.11 -10.06
C LEU A 10 5.64 1.59 -10.34
N VAL A 11 4.89 0.78 -11.10
CA VAL A 11 3.45 0.96 -11.28
C VAL A 11 2.74 -0.26 -10.70
N CYS A 12 2.06 -0.06 -9.57
CA CYS A 12 1.28 -1.08 -8.88
C CYS A 12 -0.17 -1.02 -9.39
N PHE A 13 -0.49 -1.87 -10.38
CA PHE A 13 -1.85 -2.00 -10.90
C PHE A 13 -2.75 -2.73 -9.91
N GLY A 14 -3.91 -2.17 -9.62
CA GLY A 14 -4.87 -2.77 -8.69
C GLY A 14 -5.54 -4.05 -9.20
N GLY A 15 -6.17 -4.77 -8.28
CA GLY A 15 -7.02 -5.93 -8.53
C GLY A 15 -7.35 -6.63 -7.21
N VAL A 16 -8.59 -7.13 -7.07
CA VAL A 16 -9.12 -7.61 -5.77
C VAL A 16 -8.27 -8.72 -5.17
N SER A 17 -8.20 -9.88 -5.82
CA SER A 17 -7.39 -11.02 -5.38
C SER A 17 -5.88 -10.80 -5.54
N LEU A 18 -5.48 -9.77 -6.29
CA LEU A 18 -4.08 -9.43 -6.53
C LEU A 18 -3.44 -8.65 -5.36
N ALA A 19 -4.23 -8.18 -4.38
CA ALA A 19 -3.72 -7.44 -3.23
C ALA A 19 -2.60 -8.18 -2.47
N VAL A 20 -2.81 -9.48 -2.22
CA VAL A 20 -1.85 -10.35 -1.49
C VAL A 20 -0.64 -10.66 -2.34
N TYR A 21 -0.83 -10.92 -3.64
CA TYR A 21 0.27 -11.13 -4.58
C TYR A 21 1.16 -9.90 -4.70
N MET A 22 0.56 -8.72 -4.88
CA MET A 22 1.27 -7.44 -4.93
C MET A 22 2.02 -7.14 -3.64
N HIS A 23 1.48 -7.55 -2.49
CA HIS A 23 2.19 -7.43 -1.22
C HIS A 23 3.50 -8.24 -1.23
N GLY A 24 3.45 -9.50 -1.69
CA GLY A 24 4.64 -10.32 -1.86
C GLY A 24 5.69 -9.69 -2.79
N ILE A 25 5.26 -9.19 -3.96
CA ILE A 25 6.16 -8.51 -4.90
C ILE A 25 6.77 -7.23 -4.29
N SER A 26 5.96 -6.44 -3.58
CA SER A 26 6.42 -5.22 -2.90
C SER A 26 7.45 -5.55 -1.82
N LYS A 27 7.26 -6.65 -1.07
CA LYS A 27 8.26 -7.14 -0.12
C LYS A 27 9.56 -7.51 -0.83
N GLU A 28 9.53 -8.30 -1.90
CA GLU A 28 10.77 -8.68 -2.61
C GLU A 28 11.53 -7.47 -3.16
N ILE A 29 10.82 -6.45 -3.65
CA ILE A 29 11.43 -5.18 -4.06
C ILE A 29 12.09 -4.46 -2.88
N LEU A 30 11.41 -4.37 -1.73
CA LEU A 30 11.98 -3.78 -0.52
C LEU A 30 13.26 -4.52 -0.11
N LYS A 31 13.23 -5.86 -0.11
CA LYS A 31 14.36 -6.72 0.25
C LYS A 31 15.54 -6.53 -0.70
N LEU A 32 15.30 -6.42 -2.00
CA LEU A 32 16.34 -6.10 -2.99
C LEU A 32 16.99 -4.73 -2.71
N VAL A 33 16.18 -3.69 -2.48
CA VAL A 33 16.71 -2.35 -2.17
C VAL A 33 17.48 -2.36 -0.84
N ARG A 34 16.99 -3.09 0.17
CA ARG A 34 17.64 -3.24 1.47
C ARG A 34 18.98 -3.97 1.37
N ALA A 35 19.04 -5.07 0.62
CA ALA A 35 20.28 -5.78 0.32
C ALA A 35 21.29 -4.89 -0.41
N SER A 36 20.83 -4.13 -1.41
CA SER A 36 21.64 -3.11 -2.10
C SER A 36 22.18 -2.06 -1.11
N ALA A 37 21.33 -1.50 -0.25
CA ALA A 37 21.73 -0.50 0.74
C ALA A 37 22.76 -1.05 1.74
N ALA A 38 22.57 -2.27 2.24
CA ALA A 38 23.50 -2.93 3.15
C ALA A 38 24.87 -3.16 2.50
N LEU A 39 24.90 -3.61 1.23
CA LEU A 39 26.14 -3.82 0.49
C LEU A 39 26.92 -2.51 0.29
N HIS A 40 26.22 -1.42 -0.05
CA HIS A 40 26.83 -0.10 -0.27
C HIS A 40 27.20 0.64 1.01
N ALA A 41 26.68 0.21 2.17
CA ALA A 41 27.11 0.72 3.47
C ALA A 41 28.55 0.29 3.82
N ILE A 42 29.02 -0.83 3.26
CA ILE A 42 30.39 -1.30 3.43
C ILE A 42 31.29 -0.53 2.46
N THR A 43 32.00 0.49 2.93
CA THR A 43 32.82 1.37 2.07
C THR A 43 34.11 0.69 1.58
N ASP A 44 34.71 -0.16 2.41
CA ASP A 44 35.90 -0.93 2.04
C ASP A 44 35.55 -2.08 1.09
N ARG A 45 36.16 -2.07 -0.10
CA ARG A 45 35.88 -3.07 -1.15
C ARG A 45 36.37 -4.47 -0.80
N ALA A 46 37.52 -4.58 -0.13
CA ALA A 46 38.07 -5.87 0.24
C ALA A 46 37.14 -6.59 1.23
N THR A 47 36.63 -5.86 2.22
CA THR A 47 35.59 -6.31 3.16
C THR A 47 34.30 -6.65 2.43
N ARG A 48 33.81 -5.73 1.59
CA ARG A 48 32.54 -5.91 0.85
C ARG A 48 32.53 -7.19 0.00
N SER A 49 33.67 -7.54 -0.62
CA SER A 49 33.78 -8.74 -1.45
C SER A 49 33.61 -10.06 -0.69
N LYS A 50 33.76 -10.05 0.63
CA LYS A 50 33.68 -11.22 1.52
C LYS A 50 32.48 -11.18 2.48
N ALA A 51 31.83 -10.02 2.61
CA ALA A 51 30.72 -9.82 3.52
C ALA A 51 29.49 -10.64 3.13
N ALA A 52 28.68 -11.00 4.12
CA ALA A 52 27.36 -11.57 3.97
C ALA A 52 26.30 -10.61 4.53
N PHE A 53 25.06 -10.72 4.06
CA PHE A 53 23.96 -9.86 4.53
C PHE A 53 23.76 -9.95 6.06
N PHE A 54 23.83 -11.16 6.61
CA PHE A 54 23.61 -11.43 8.03
C PHE A 54 24.79 -11.09 8.94
N ASP A 55 25.89 -10.52 8.42
CA ASP A 55 26.99 -10.03 9.27
C ASP A 55 26.55 -8.79 10.09
N GLY A 56 25.55 -8.04 9.61
CA GLY A 56 25.05 -6.81 10.23
C GLY A 56 23.60 -6.89 10.72
N VAL A 57 22.94 -8.05 10.59
CA VAL A 57 21.51 -8.25 10.85
C VAL A 57 21.31 -9.58 11.55
N ASP A 58 20.41 -9.63 12.54
CA ASP A 58 20.07 -10.86 13.26
C ASP A 58 19.43 -11.90 12.32
N PRO A 59 20.03 -13.08 12.11
CA PRO A 59 19.46 -14.14 11.27
C PRO A 59 18.15 -14.74 11.82
N SER A 60 17.85 -14.54 13.10
CA SER A 60 16.62 -15.06 13.74
C SER A 60 15.40 -14.13 13.56
N ASP A 61 15.63 -12.93 13.03
CA ASP A 61 14.57 -11.96 12.79
C ASP A 61 13.79 -12.31 11.52
N ALA A 62 12.51 -12.67 11.72
CA ALA A 62 11.60 -13.12 10.66
C ALA A 62 11.24 -12.05 9.62
N GLU A 63 11.64 -10.78 9.81
CA GLU A 63 11.53 -9.76 8.77
C GLU A 63 12.49 -10.01 7.61
N TYR A 64 13.63 -10.68 7.84
CA TYR A 64 14.70 -10.90 6.86
C TYR A 64 14.77 -12.35 6.40
N ASP A 65 14.87 -12.56 5.09
CA ASP A 65 14.93 -13.89 4.47
C ASP A 65 15.72 -13.87 3.13
N THR A 66 15.12 -13.41 2.04
CA THR A 66 15.66 -13.42 0.68
C THR A 66 16.64 -12.28 0.42
N GLU A 67 16.78 -11.32 1.34
CA GLU A 67 17.82 -10.28 1.27
C GLU A 67 19.22 -10.86 1.09
N ALA A 68 19.53 -11.98 1.74
CA ALA A 68 20.84 -12.63 1.62
C ALA A 68 21.15 -13.06 0.18
N ILE A 69 20.13 -13.54 -0.55
CA ILE A 69 20.25 -13.96 -1.95
C ILE A 69 20.50 -12.73 -2.84
N TYR A 70 19.72 -11.66 -2.66
CA TYR A 70 19.94 -10.42 -3.42
C TYR A 70 21.29 -9.78 -3.11
N PHE A 71 21.73 -9.82 -1.85
CA PHE A 71 23.02 -9.28 -1.43
C PHE A 71 24.16 -10.03 -2.12
N GLU A 72 24.12 -11.37 -2.12
CA GLU A 72 25.09 -12.21 -2.80
C GLU A 72 25.13 -11.92 -4.31
N LEU A 73 23.96 -11.88 -4.96
CA LEU A 73 23.86 -11.57 -6.39
C LEU A 73 24.45 -10.18 -6.72
N LEU A 74 24.12 -9.15 -5.93
CA LEU A 74 24.65 -7.80 -6.13
C LEU A 74 26.15 -7.72 -5.85
N ARG A 75 26.66 -8.48 -4.87
CA ARG A 75 28.10 -8.60 -4.59
C ARG A 75 28.84 -9.24 -5.75
N GLU A 76 28.29 -10.30 -6.36
CA GLU A 76 28.86 -10.94 -7.55
C GLU A 76 28.88 -10.03 -8.77
N ILE A 77 27.76 -9.33 -9.04
CA ILE A 77 27.68 -8.29 -10.07
C ILE A 77 28.74 -7.19 -9.80
N GLY A 78 28.91 -6.85 -8.52
CA GLY A 78 29.91 -5.95 -7.96
C GLY A 78 31.37 -6.28 -8.28
N ALA A 79 31.68 -7.48 -8.79
CA ALA A 79 33.02 -7.79 -9.29
C ALA A 79 33.33 -7.09 -10.64
N ARG A 80 32.29 -6.69 -11.38
CA ARG A 80 32.40 -6.02 -12.68
C ARG A 80 31.85 -4.60 -12.67
N VAL A 81 30.72 -4.38 -12.00
CA VAL A 81 30.04 -3.09 -11.90
C VAL A 81 29.43 -2.93 -10.51
N GLU A 82 29.75 -1.83 -9.83
CA GLU A 82 29.11 -1.52 -8.55
C GLU A 82 27.69 -1.03 -8.83
N LEU A 83 26.73 -1.93 -8.70
CA LEU A 83 25.33 -1.67 -9.03
C LEU A 83 24.52 -1.37 -7.77
N ARG A 84 24.05 -0.12 -7.65
CA ARG A 84 23.13 0.29 -6.58
C ARG A 84 21.69 0.28 -7.10
N VAL A 85 20.80 -0.46 -6.44
CA VAL A 85 19.37 -0.48 -6.77
C VAL A 85 18.62 0.55 -5.91
N VAL A 86 17.79 1.36 -6.56
CA VAL A 86 16.98 2.40 -5.92
C VAL A 86 15.57 2.38 -6.53
N VAL A 87 14.55 2.49 -5.68
CA VAL A 87 13.19 2.80 -6.10
C VAL A 87 12.93 4.26 -5.75
N ASP A 88 12.58 5.07 -6.74
CA ASP A 88 12.42 6.53 -6.59
C ASP A 88 11.03 7.03 -6.96
N ILE A 89 10.25 6.25 -7.71
CA ILE A 89 8.88 6.59 -8.08
C ILE A 89 7.99 5.36 -7.90
N ILE A 90 6.84 5.55 -7.25
CA ILE A 90 5.80 4.55 -7.10
C ILE A 90 4.47 5.19 -7.50
N ALA A 91 3.76 4.58 -8.44
CA ALA A 91 2.39 4.92 -8.77
C ALA A 91 1.47 3.74 -8.48
N GLY A 92 0.30 3.98 -7.90
CA GLY A 92 -0.62 2.91 -7.55
C GLY A 92 -2.09 3.32 -7.60
N ALA A 93 -2.94 2.36 -7.95
CA ALA A 93 -4.40 2.49 -7.93
C ALA A 93 -5.04 1.26 -7.28
N SER A 94 -6.15 1.44 -6.57
CA SER A 94 -6.86 0.37 -5.87
C SER A 94 -5.94 -0.41 -4.94
N ALA A 95 -5.96 -1.75 -4.93
CA ALA A 95 -5.07 -2.55 -4.10
C ALA A 95 -3.57 -2.28 -4.35
N GLY A 96 -3.21 -1.77 -5.54
CA GLY A 96 -1.85 -1.35 -5.84
C GLY A 96 -1.48 -0.03 -5.16
N GLY A 97 -2.44 0.88 -4.96
CA GLY A 97 -2.25 2.10 -4.19
C GLY A 97 -2.01 1.82 -2.70
N ILE A 98 -2.67 0.80 -2.13
CA ILE A 98 -2.39 0.35 -0.76
C ILE A 98 -0.94 -0.14 -0.65
N ASN A 99 -0.56 -1.12 -1.47
CA ASN A 99 0.78 -1.70 -1.43
C ASN A 99 1.87 -0.67 -1.74
N GLY A 100 1.63 0.22 -2.71
CA GLY A 100 2.54 1.32 -3.03
C GLY A 100 2.71 2.29 -1.86
N THR A 101 1.65 2.60 -1.13
CA THR A 101 1.72 3.45 0.08
C THR A 101 2.60 2.82 1.16
N MET A 102 2.40 1.53 1.43
CA MET A 102 3.18 0.81 2.43
C MET A 102 4.64 0.65 1.99
N LEU A 103 4.89 0.29 0.73
CA LEU A 103 6.24 0.17 0.18
C LEU A 103 6.98 1.51 0.23
N ALA A 104 6.33 2.60 -0.16
CA ALA A 104 6.95 3.93 -0.13
C ALA A 104 7.36 4.34 1.28
N ARG A 105 6.50 4.07 2.27
CA ARG A 105 6.80 4.28 3.68
C ARG A 105 7.97 3.40 4.16
N ALA A 106 8.01 2.12 3.76
CA ALA A 106 9.09 1.21 4.10
C ALA A 106 10.44 1.66 3.52
N LEU A 107 10.48 2.07 2.25
CA LEU A 107 11.69 2.58 1.60
C LEU A 107 12.19 3.89 2.23
N SER A 108 11.26 4.80 2.55
CA SER A 108 11.58 6.11 3.14
C SER A 108 12.27 5.99 4.50
N HIS A 109 11.87 5.00 5.30
CA HIS A 109 12.19 4.92 6.72
C HIS A 109 12.82 3.59 7.17
N ASP A 110 13.16 2.70 6.22
CA ASP A 110 13.61 1.32 6.46
C ASP A 110 12.74 0.58 7.49
N LEU A 111 11.44 0.54 7.21
CA LEU A 111 10.44 -0.06 8.10
C LEU A 111 10.14 -1.51 7.71
N PRO A 112 9.78 -2.35 8.70
CA PRO A 112 9.33 -3.70 8.42
C PRO A 112 7.99 -3.72 7.68
N MET A 113 7.81 -4.73 6.82
CA MET A 113 6.53 -5.00 6.17
C MET A 113 5.89 -6.31 6.64
N GLY A 114 6.53 -7.07 7.54
CA GLY A 114 6.00 -8.32 8.10
C GLY A 114 4.59 -8.19 8.68
N ASN A 115 4.34 -7.20 9.53
CA ASN A 115 3.05 -7.00 10.20
C ASN A 115 1.88 -6.76 9.24
N LEU A 116 2.16 -6.24 8.04
CA LEU A 116 1.13 -6.03 7.01
C LEU A 116 0.64 -7.36 6.43
N ARG A 117 1.50 -8.37 6.33
CA ARG A 117 1.10 -9.71 5.89
C ARG A 117 0.04 -10.26 6.83
N ASP A 118 0.29 -10.17 8.13
CA ASP A 118 -0.60 -10.73 9.15
C ASP A 118 -1.93 -9.96 9.15
N LEU A 119 -1.89 -8.64 9.01
CA LEU A 119 -3.08 -7.83 8.80
C LEU A 119 -3.87 -8.26 7.56
N TRP A 120 -3.22 -8.56 6.44
CA TRP A 120 -3.90 -9.11 5.26
C TRP A 120 -4.49 -10.50 5.54
N LEU A 121 -3.75 -11.40 6.17
CA LEU A 121 -4.23 -12.76 6.46
C LEU A 121 -5.44 -12.74 7.41
N ASP A 122 -5.41 -11.88 8.42
CA ASP A 122 -6.43 -11.81 9.46
C ASP A 122 -7.67 -10.99 9.03
N ASN A 123 -7.48 -9.99 8.16
CA ASN A 123 -8.52 -9.00 7.84
C ASN A 123 -8.94 -8.96 6.36
N ALA A 124 -8.27 -9.69 5.45
CA ALA A 124 -8.73 -9.78 4.05
C ALA A 124 -10.00 -10.62 3.88
N ASP A 125 -10.55 -11.17 4.97
CA ASP A 125 -11.88 -11.75 4.92
C ASP A 125 -12.93 -10.64 4.76
N VAL A 126 -13.66 -10.70 3.64
CA VAL A 126 -14.83 -9.87 3.34
C VAL A 126 -15.81 -9.83 4.53
N SER A 127 -15.90 -10.91 5.32
CA SER A 127 -16.74 -10.99 6.51
C SER A 127 -16.36 -9.99 7.61
N VAL A 128 -15.07 -9.64 7.73
CA VAL A 128 -14.53 -8.63 8.67
C VAL A 128 -14.89 -7.22 8.21
N LEU A 129 -14.99 -7.01 6.90
CA LEU A 129 -15.30 -5.72 6.29
C LEU A 129 -16.81 -5.48 6.14
N LEU A 130 -17.67 -6.49 6.35
CA LEU A 130 -19.12 -6.31 6.30
C LEU A 130 -19.59 -5.32 7.37
N ALA A 131 -20.36 -4.32 6.94
CA ALA A 131 -21.01 -3.40 7.87
C ALA A 131 -21.89 -4.18 8.86
N PRO A 132 -21.92 -3.82 10.16
CA PRO A 132 -22.78 -4.49 11.14
C PRO A 132 -24.24 -4.57 10.69
N GLU A 133 -24.72 -3.55 9.98
CA GLU A 133 -26.07 -3.44 9.42
C GLU A 133 -26.29 -4.30 8.16
N ALA A 134 -25.21 -4.75 7.52
CA ALA A 134 -25.22 -5.65 6.37
C ALA A 134 -25.11 -7.14 6.76
N LYS A 135 -24.82 -7.46 8.04
CA LYS A 135 -24.83 -8.84 8.55
C LYS A 135 -26.26 -9.37 8.52
N ALA A 136 -26.60 -10.13 7.48
CA ALA A 136 -27.93 -10.70 7.30
C ALA A 136 -28.26 -11.69 8.42
N ASN A 137 -29.32 -11.44 9.21
CA ASN A 137 -29.89 -12.44 10.10
C ASN A 137 -30.37 -13.66 9.26
N ARG A 138 -30.20 -14.89 9.78
CA ARG A 138 -30.52 -16.18 9.11
C ARG A 138 -31.90 -16.26 8.46
N TRP A 139 -32.83 -15.39 8.86
CA TRP A 139 -34.22 -15.36 8.44
C TRP A 139 -34.59 -14.21 7.49
N SER A 140 -33.65 -13.30 7.17
CA SER A 140 -33.96 -12.01 6.54
C SER A 140 -34.46 -12.07 5.08
N LYS A 141 -34.42 -13.23 4.40
CA LYS A 141 -34.89 -13.39 3.00
C LYS A 141 -35.41 -14.80 2.69
N ALA A 142 -36.20 -15.41 3.58
CA ALA A 142 -36.78 -16.74 3.32
C ALA A 142 -37.60 -16.81 2.02
N PHE A 143 -38.22 -15.70 1.59
CA PHE A 143 -39.03 -15.62 0.38
C PHE A 143 -38.25 -15.68 -0.94
N LEU A 144 -36.93 -15.43 -0.93
CA LEU A 144 -36.05 -15.46 -2.13
C LEU A 144 -35.44 -16.85 -2.40
N LYS A 145 -35.70 -17.84 -1.55
CA LYS A 145 -35.24 -19.22 -1.73
C LYS A 145 -35.58 -19.85 -3.10
N PRO A 146 -36.77 -19.61 -3.71
CA PRO A 146 -37.11 -20.26 -4.99
C PRO A 146 -36.22 -19.79 -6.16
N LEU A 147 -35.84 -18.50 -6.20
CA LEU A 147 -35.03 -17.92 -7.27
C LEU A 147 -33.56 -18.39 -7.23
N ILE A 148 -33.00 -18.54 -6.02
CA ILE A 148 -31.61 -19.00 -5.83
C ILE A 148 -31.48 -20.49 -6.17
N TRP A 149 -32.51 -21.30 -5.88
CA TRP A 149 -32.51 -22.72 -6.22
C TRP A 149 -32.59 -22.96 -7.74
N GLY A 150 -33.30 -22.10 -8.47
CA GLY A 150 -33.36 -22.13 -9.94
C GLY A 150 -32.02 -21.85 -10.63
N ALA A 151 -31.23 -20.91 -10.10
CA ALA A 151 -29.90 -20.57 -10.63
C ALA A 151 -28.81 -21.62 -10.30
N GLY A 152 -29.02 -22.44 -9.27
CA GLY A 152 -28.11 -23.54 -8.92
C GLY A 152 -28.14 -24.71 -9.92
N LYS A 153 -29.21 -24.85 -10.71
CA LYS A 153 -29.36 -25.92 -11.73
C LYS A 153 -28.75 -25.58 -13.09
N THR A 154 -28.37 -24.33 -13.35
CA THR A 154 -27.84 -23.90 -14.66
C THR A 154 -26.31 -23.81 -14.72
N GLY A 155 -25.59 -24.17 -13.65
CA GLY A 155 -24.12 -24.30 -13.70
C GLY A 155 -23.33 -23.01 -13.88
N VAL A 156 -23.95 -21.82 -13.75
CA VAL A 156 -23.31 -20.52 -14.03
C VAL A 156 -22.37 -20.04 -12.92
N LEU A 157 -22.29 -20.71 -11.77
CA LEU A 157 -21.35 -20.40 -10.68
C LEU A 157 -20.58 -21.66 -10.27
N GLY A 158 -19.64 -22.07 -11.12
CA GLY A 158 -18.75 -23.22 -10.92
C GLY A 158 -17.71 -23.04 -9.81
N VAL A 159 -18.14 -22.68 -8.60
CA VAL A 159 -17.28 -22.57 -7.42
C VAL A 159 -17.41 -23.85 -6.58
N ARG A 160 -16.36 -24.69 -6.60
CA ARG A 160 -16.31 -25.95 -5.85
C ARG A 160 -16.14 -25.73 -4.34
N ASP A 161 -15.44 -24.66 -3.95
CA ASP A 161 -15.14 -24.35 -2.55
C ASP A 161 -16.39 -23.90 -1.79
N ARG A 162 -16.64 -24.54 -0.64
CA ARG A 162 -17.78 -24.27 0.24
C ARG A 162 -17.66 -22.89 0.89
N GLU A 163 -16.46 -22.48 1.27
CA GLU A 163 -16.20 -21.17 1.88
C GLU A 163 -16.48 -20.05 0.88
N VAL A 164 -15.97 -20.18 -0.34
CA VAL A 164 -16.19 -19.20 -1.40
C VAL A 164 -17.68 -19.10 -1.73
N ARG A 165 -18.42 -20.22 -1.77
CA ARG A 165 -19.87 -20.20 -1.99
C ARG A 165 -20.64 -19.51 -0.87
N ASP A 166 -20.25 -19.76 0.38
CA ASP A 166 -20.87 -19.11 1.54
C ASP A 166 -20.60 -17.60 1.54
N LYS A 167 -19.36 -17.19 1.24
CA LYS A 167 -18.94 -15.77 1.07
C LYS A 167 -19.65 -15.09 -0.12
N LEU A 168 -19.79 -15.76 -1.25
CA LEU A 168 -20.54 -15.24 -2.40
C LEU A 168 -22.03 -15.10 -2.08
N SER A 169 -22.60 -16.05 -1.33
CA SER A 169 -23.99 -16.00 -0.92
C SER A 169 -24.28 -14.80 0.00
N LEU A 170 -23.31 -14.39 0.82
CA LEU A 170 -23.38 -13.15 1.62
C LEU A 170 -23.41 -11.91 0.71
N PHE A 171 -22.59 -11.88 -0.35
CA PHE A 171 -22.56 -10.79 -1.32
C PHE A 171 -23.88 -10.65 -2.08
N VAL A 172 -24.41 -11.75 -2.62
CA VAL A 172 -25.69 -11.77 -3.37
C VAL A 172 -26.90 -11.47 -2.46
N ARG A 173 -26.82 -11.79 -1.17
CA ARG A 173 -27.89 -11.50 -0.19
C ARG A 173 -27.83 -10.09 0.36
N SER A 174 -26.68 -9.43 0.32
CA SER A 174 -26.53 -8.02 0.70
C SER A 174 -27.43 -7.14 -0.18
N ARG A 175 -27.91 -6.01 0.36
CA ARG A 175 -28.91 -5.18 -0.34
C ARG A 175 -28.27 -4.60 -1.59
N TRP A 176 -28.83 -4.91 -2.76
CA TRP A 176 -28.35 -4.51 -4.10
C TRP A 176 -28.32 -2.98 -4.37
N PHE A 177 -28.40 -2.12 -3.34
CA PHE A 177 -28.39 -0.66 -3.43
C PHE A 177 -27.69 0.05 -2.26
N LYS A 178 -27.13 -0.68 -1.26
CA LYS A 178 -26.30 -0.08 -0.20
C LYS A 178 -24.96 -0.81 -0.15
N PRO A 179 -23.82 -0.10 -0.07
CA PRO A 179 -22.51 -0.74 -0.01
C PRO A 179 -22.46 -1.76 1.15
N PRO A 180 -22.15 -3.05 0.88
CA PRO A 180 -22.12 -4.07 1.91
C PRO A 180 -20.93 -3.94 2.87
N LEU A 181 -19.87 -3.23 2.47
CA LEU A 181 -18.63 -3.08 3.24
C LEU A 181 -18.56 -1.74 3.96
N SER A 182 -18.04 -1.76 5.19
CA SER A 182 -17.91 -0.60 6.05
C SER A 182 -16.70 0.24 5.67
N GLY A 183 -16.96 1.48 5.21
CA GLY A 183 -15.92 2.47 4.92
C GLY A 183 -15.09 2.82 6.15
N ALA A 184 -15.73 3.00 7.30
CA ALA A 184 -15.08 3.28 8.57
C ALA A 184 -14.19 2.12 9.04
N ARG A 185 -14.62 0.87 8.85
CA ARG A 185 -13.81 -0.31 9.20
C ARG A 185 -12.58 -0.43 8.29
N MET A 186 -12.74 -0.17 7.00
CA MET A 186 -11.61 -0.14 6.08
C MET A 186 -10.64 1.01 6.41
N ALA A 187 -11.16 2.17 6.83
CA ALA A 187 -10.36 3.29 7.31
C ALA A 187 -9.51 2.92 8.53
N GLU A 188 -10.13 2.28 9.53
CA GLU A 188 -9.42 1.72 10.70
C GLU A 188 -8.33 0.74 10.27
N LEU A 189 -8.66 -0.19 9.38
CA LEU A 189 -7.73 -1.21 8.91
C LEU A 189 -6.51 -0.59 8.21
N MET A 190 -6.71 0.43 7.37
CA MET A 190 -5.59 1.11 6.70
C MET A 190 -4.76 1.93 7.68
N PHE A 191 -5.38 2.54 8.69
CA PHE A 191 -4.66 3.24 9.75
C PHE A 191 -3.82 2.28 10.61
N ASP A 192 -4.40 1.14 10.98
CA ASP A 192 -3.73 0.06 11.70
C ASP A 192 -2.56 -0.49 10.88
N ALA A 193 -2.73 -0.65 9.56
CA ALA A 193 -1.67 -1.08 8.67
C ALA A 193 -0.49 -0.11 8.64
N VAL A 194 -0.75 1.19 8.44
CA VAL A 194 0.32 2.21 8.40
C VAL A 194 1.04 2.31 9.75
N THR A 195 0.30 2.26 10.86
CA THR A 195 0.87 2.39 12.21
C THR A 195 1.60 1.14 12.67
N ALA A 196 1.15 -0.05 12.28
CA ALA A 196 1.80 -1.33 12.58
C ALA A 196 3.18 -1.49 11.94
N MET A 197 3.49 -0.70 10.89
CA MET A 197 4.86 -0.60 10.36
C MET A 197 5.85 0.03 11.35
N GLY A 198 5.33 0.72 12.37
CA GLY A 198 6.11 1.24 13.49
C GLY A 198 7.00 2.43 13.14
N ALA A 199 8.05 2.58 13.95
CA ALA A 199 9.06 3.62 13.85
C ALA A 199 10.38 3.06 13.28
N PRO A 200 11.20 3.91 12.64
CA PRO A 200 12.51 3.49 12.14
C PRO A 200 13.37 2.86 13.24
N ARG A 201 14.11 1.78 12.93
CA ARG A 201 15.02 1.11 13.87
C ARG A 201 16.09 2.03 14.46
N ARG A 202 16.50 3.03 13.68
CA ARG A 202 17.45 4.06 14.08
C ARG A 202 16.92 5.42 13.62
N PRO A 203 17.15 6.50 14.38
CA PRO A 203 16.82 7.85 13.94
C PRO A 203 17.43 8.13 12.56
N GLY A 204 16.61 8.57 11.61
CA GLY A 204 17.06 8.87 10.24
C GLY A 204 17.39 7.65 9.36
N ALA A 205 17.06 6.42 9.79
CA ALA A 205 17.15 5.25 8.92
C ALA A 205 16.29 5.45 7.66
N SER A 206 16.86 5.09 6.52
CA SER A 206 16.23 5.23 5.21
C SER A 206 17.00 4.40 4.19
N LEU A 207 16.28 3.79 3.25
CA LEU A 207 16.87 3.05 2.14
C LEU A 207 17.18 3.94 0.93
N MET A 208 16.68 5.19 0.92
CA MET A 208 16.97 6.16 -0.13
C MET A 208 18.41 6.67 -0.04
N PRO A 209 19.17 6.79 -1.13
CA PRO A 209 20.50 7.41 -1.07
C PRO A 209 20.45 8.88 -0.66
N SER A 210 21.56 9.39 -0.12
CA SER A 210 21.67 10.81 0.29
C SER A 210 21.41 11.75 -0.88
N GLY A 211 20.63 12.81 -0.65
CA GLY A 211 20.25 13.79 -1.68
C GLY A 211 19.16 13.33 -2.64
N GLN A 212 18.69 12.08 -2.57
CA GLN A 212 17.65 11.56 -3.45
C GLN A 212 16.23 11.74 -2.87
N ARG A 213 15.25 11.62 -3.77
CA ARG A 213 13.83 11.76 -3.51
C ARG A 213 13.10 10.46 -3.84
N LEU A 214 12.06 10.15 -3.09
CA LEU A 214 11.05 9.14 -3.42
C LEU A 214 9.68 9.83 -3.56
N ASP A 215 8.97 9.52 -4.64
CA ASP A 215 7.62 10.00 -4.91
C ASP A 215 6.62 8.85 -4.96
N LEU A 216 5.52 9.02 -4.23
CA LEU A 216 4.34 8.18 -4.32
C LEU A 216 3.19 8.94 -4.95
N ILE A 217 2.56 8.33 -5.93
CA ILE A 217 1.40 8.84 -6.65
C ILE A 217 0.26 7.84 -6.47
N VAL A 218 -0.76 8.22 -5.70
CA VAL A 218 -1.94 7.39 -5.47
C VAL A 218 -3.11 7.93 -6.29
N MET A 219 -3.58 7.13 -7.23
CA MET A 219 -4.70 7.49 -8.09
C MET A 219 -6.03 7.19 -7.39
N LEU A 220 -6.95 8.14 -7.47
CA LEU A 220 -8.27 8.09 -6.88
C LEU A 220 -9.34 8.34 -7.92
N THR A 221 -10.55 7.84 -7.65
CA THR A 221 -11.75 8.17 -8.41
C THR A 221 -12.75 8.89 -7.51
N ASP A 222 -13.02 10.15 -7.83
CA ASP A 222 -14.13 10.91 -7.24
C ASP A 222 -15.46 10.28 -7.67
N TYR A 223 -16.28 9.90 -6.71
CA TYR A 223 -17.58 9.33 -7.02
C TYR A 223 -18.53 10.36 -7.67
N HIS A 224 -18.48 11.62 -7.21
CA HIS A 224 -19.35 12.68 -7.71
C HIS A 224 -18.75 13.41 -8.92
N GLY A 225 -17.43 13.40 -9.02
CA GLY A 225 -16.69 14.15 -10.03
C GLY A 225 -16.72 15.65 -9.75
N TYR A 226 -15.84 16.38 -10.40
CA TYR A 226 -15.77 17.84 -10.35
C TYR A 226 -15.82 18.42 -11.75
N GLN A 227 -16.28 19.66 -11.86
CA GLN A 227 -16.31 20.35 -13.15
C GLN A 227 -14.91 20.85 -13.50
N HIS A 228 -14.40 20.39 -14.63
CA HIS A 228 -13.19 20.87 -15.25
C HIS A 228 -13.56 21.71 -16.48
N LEU A 229 -12.96 22.90 -16.61
CA LEU A 229 -13.20 23.79 -17.74
C LEU A 229 -12.10 23.58 -18.77
N ILE A 230 -12.49 23.14 -19.96
CA ILE A 230 -11.58 22.93 -21.09
C ILE A 230 -11.78 24.08 -22.06
N GLN A 231 -10.69 24.77 -22.37
CA GLN A 231 -10.66 25.80 -23.39
C GLN A 231 -10.46 25.12 -24.76
N ILE A 232 -11.39 25.35 -25.69
CA ILE A 232 -11.27 24.89 -27.08
C ILE A 232 -11.56 26.07 -28.03
N HIS A 233 -11.56 25.82 -29.35
CA HIS A 233 -11.80 26.88 -30.34
C HIS A 233 -13.26 27.36 -30.38
N ASP A 234 -14.23 26.44 -30.46
CA ASP A 234 -15.66 26.76 -30.51
C ASP A 234 -16.50 25.55 -30.02
N PRO A 235 -17.33 25.70 -28.97
CA PRO A 235 -17.45 26.88 -28.10
C PRO A 235 -16.15 27.11 -27.32
N PRO A 236 -15.78 28.37 -27.00
CA PRO A 236 -14.48 28.69 -26.40
C PRO A 236 -14.25 28.02 -25.03
N LEU A 237 -15.30 27.51 -24.40
CA LEU A 237 -15.26 26.82 -23.12
C LEU A 237 -16.23 25.65 -23.12
N ILE A 238 -15.76 24.45 -22.78
CA ILE A 238 -16.59 23.29 -22.48
C ILE A 238 -16.43 22.95 -20.99
N ARG A 239 -17.54 22.54 -20.37
CA ARG A 239 -17.55 21.95 -19.02
C ARG A 239 -17.48 20.44 -19.16
N ASP A 240 -16.39 19.85 -18.71
CA ASP A 240 -16.26 18.40 -18.58
C ASP A 240 -16.40 18.00 -17.11
N ARG A 241 -16.91 16.79 -16.86
CA ARG A 241 -16.97 16.24 -15.50
C ARG A 241 -15.86 15.23 -15.32
N GLU A 242 -14.80 15.66 -14.65
CA GLU A 242 -13.66 14.82 -14.36
C GLU A 242 -13.85 14.08 -13.03
N HIS A 243 -13.47 12.81 -13.01
CA HIS A 243 -13.56 11.95 -11.82
C HIS A 243 -12.17 11.57 -11.28
N HIS A 244 -11.10 11.98 -11.96
CA HIS A 244 -9.76 11.58 -11.61
C HIS A 244 -9.14 12.55 -10.58
N HIS A 245 -8.63 11.98 -9.49
CA HIS A 245 -7.84 12.69 -8.48
C HIS A 245 -6.52 11.98 -8.23
N VAL A 246 -5.51 12.75 -7.83
CA VAL A 246 -4.18 12.24 -7.53
C VAL A 246 -3.74 12.75 -6.17
N LEU A 247 -3.40 11.84 -5.27
CA LEU A 247 -2.67 12.18 -4.04
C LEU A 247 -1.18 11.95 -4.27
N ARG A 248 -0.36 12.92 -3.87
CA ARG A 248 1.10 12.85 -3.99
C ARG A 248 1.72 12.92 -2.62
N PHE A 249 2.66 12.03 -2.36
CA PHE A 249 3.48 11.99 -1.15
C PHE A 249 4.93 11.92 -1.56
N SER A 250 5.80 12.56 -0.80
CA SER A 250 7.21 12.70 -1.12
C SER A 250 8.11 12.51 0.10
N PHE A 251 9.30 12.01 -0.17
CA PHE A 251 10.39 11.90 0.79
C PHE A 251 11.64 12.51 0.18
N ARG A 252 12.35 13.34 0.93
CA ARG A 252 13.65 13.87 0.51
C ARG A 252 14.71 13.60 1.57
N ARG A 253 15.74 12.82 1.20
CA ARG A 253 16.89 12.60 2.08
C ARG A 253 17.85 13.78 1.97
N ASN A 254 18.17 14.39 3.10
CA ASN A 254 19.17 15.47 3.13
C ASN A 254 20.56 14.95 2.75
N GLY A 255 21.32 15.77 2.03
CA GLY A 255 22.65 15.42 1.50
C GLY A 255 23.81 15.63 2.47
N ASN A 256 23.60 16.33 3.60
CA ASN A 256 24.69 16.68 4.51
C ASN A 256 25.02 15.49 5.43
N GLY A 257 26.24 14.96 5.30
CA GLY A 257 26.74 13.73 5.94
C GLY A 257 26.82 13.72 7.48
N ASN A 258 26.19 14.67 8.16
CA ASN A 258 26.03 14.64 9.61
C ASN A 258 24.62 14.12 9.87
N GLY A 259 24.50 12.85 10.26
CA GLY A 259 23.28 12.04 10.29
C GLY A 259 22.13 12.47 11.21
N ALA A 260 21.74 13.75 11.19
CA ALA A 260 20.67 14.32 11.99
C ALA A 260 19.89 15.45 11.28
N GLY A 261 19.99 15.58 9.95
CA GLY A 261 19.13 16.51 9.21
C GLY A 261 17.77 15.87 8.95
N ALA A 262 16.72 16.33 9.63
CA ALA A 262 15.34 15.86 9.46
C ALA A 262 14.96 15.77 7.97
N ALA A 263 14.75 14.55 7.47
CA ALA A 263 14.24 14.35 6.13
C ALA A 263 12.81 14.94 6.07
N ALA A 264 12.53 15.77 5.05
CA ALA A 264 11.16 16.14 4.75
C ALA A 264 10.46 14.86 4.26
N SER A 265 9.49 14.37 5.02
CA SER A 265 8.85 13.09 4.77
C SER A 265 7.36 13.17 5.01
N ASP A 266 6.60 13.01 3.94
CA ASP A 266 5.15 12.78 4.03
C ASP A 266 4.84 11.36 4.52
N PHE A 267 5.87 10.51 4.67
CA PHE A 267 5.78 9.13 5.14
C PHE A 267 6.10 8.97 6.63
N ALA A 268 6.18 10.07 7.39
CA ALA A 268 6.39 10.03 8.84
C ALA A 268 5.15 9.46 9.57
N ALA A 269 5.32 9.03 10.83
CA ALA A 269 4.20 8.54 11.64
C ALA A 269 3.15 9.63 11.93
N SER A 270 3.56 10.91 12.00
CA SER A 270 2.68 12.06 12.17
C SER A 270 1.68 12.23 11.02
N ASN A 271 2.03 11.75 9.82
CA ASN A 271 1.17 11.78 8.64
C ASN A 271 0.49 10.43 8.34
N ALA A 272 0.52 9.49 9.29
CA ALA A 272 -0.13 8.18 9.14
C ALA A 272 -1.62 8.27 8.71
N PRO A 273 -2.44 9.22 9.22
CA PRO A 273 -3.82 9.34 8.77
C PRO A 273 -3.96 9.71 7.29
N ALA A 274 -3.05 10.52 6.72
CA ALA A 274 -3.09 10.86 5.29
C ALA A 274 -2.76 9.65 4.40
N LEU A 275 -1.75 8.87 4.80
CA LEU A 275 -1.38 7.63 4.13
C LEU A 275 -2.53 6.60 4.21
N ALA A 276 -3.16 6.49 5.38
CA ALA A 276 -4.32 5.63 5.58
C ALA A 276 -5.51 6.07 4.73
N PHE A 277 -5.77 7.38 4.64
CA PHE A 277 -6.78 7.94 3.75
C PHE A 277 -6.49 7.59 2.29
N ALA A 278 -5.25 7.77 1.83
CA ALA A 278 -4.88 7.44 0.45
C ALA A 278 -5.13 5.97 0.13
N ALA A 279 -4.67 5.07 1.01
CA ALA A 279 -4.89 3.62 0.90
C ALA A 279 -6.39 3.26 0.92
N ARG A 280 -7.18 3.88 1.81
CA ARG A 280 -8.62 3.68 1.92
C ARG A 280 -9.40 4.21 0.71
N ALA A 281 -9.03 5.39 0.22
CA ALA A 281 -9.72 6.07 -0.87
C ALA A 281 -9.47 5.33 -2.18
N THR A 282 -8.22 4.99 -2.47
CA THR A 282 -7.84 4.31 -3.72
C THR A 282 -8.47 2.93 -3.83
N SER A 283 -8.61 2.21 -2.72
CA SER A 283 -9.19 0.86 -2.68
C SER A 283 -10.72 0.83 -2.61
N SER A 284 -11.39 1.97 -2.82
CA SER A 284 -12.85 2.04 -2.90
C SER A 284 -13.30 1.73 -4.30
N PHE A 285 -14.15 0.71 -4.49
CA PHE A 285 -14.89 0.60 -5.74
C PHE A 285 -16.38 0.92 -5.51
N PRO A 286 -17.01 1.71 -6.40
CA PRO A 286 -18.41 2.04 -6.31
C PRO A 286 -19.29 0.79 -6.14
N GLY A 287 -20.19 0.83 -5.16
CA GLY A 287 -21.11 -0.27 -4.86
C GLY A 287 -20.63 -1.24 -3.77
N ALA A 288 -19.33 -1.27 -3.43
CA ALA A 288 -18.83 -2.07 -2.31
C ALA A 288 -18.59 -1.27 -1.03
N PHE A 289 -18.00 -0.07 -1.16
CA PHE A 289 -17.80 0.88 -0.06
C PHE A 289 -18.56 2.17 -0.30
N PRO A 290 -18.94 2.90 0.76
CA PRO A 290 -19.31 4.32 0.61
C PRO A 290 -18.09 5.12 0.10
N PRO A 291 -18.31 6.23 -0.63
CA PRO A 291 -17.23 7.13 -1.05
C PRO A 291 -16.38 7.56 0.15
N ALA A 292 -15.06 7.46 0.02
CA ALA A 292 -14.16 7.84 1.10
C ALA A 292 -14.20 9.36 1.32
N GLN A 293 -14.17 9.78 2.58
CA GLN A 293 -14.19 11.19 2.97
C GLN A 293 -13.11 11.45 4.00
N ILE A 294 -12.38 12.56 3.85
CA ILE A 294 -11.27 12.91 4.76
C ILE A 294 -11.74 12.98 6.22
N ARG A 295 -12.98 13.44 6.48
CA ARG A 295 -13.57 13.47 7.81
C ARG A 295 -13.68 12.10 8.50
N GLU A 296 -13.65 11.00 7.76
CA GLU A 296 -13.58 9.65 8.35
C GLU A 296 -12.26 9.44 9.10
N MET A 297 -11.15 10.01 8.61
CA MET A 297 -9.88 10.00 9.33
C MET A 297 -9.91 10.93 10.55
N ASP A 298 -10.54 12.09 10.44
CA ASP A 298 -10.68 13.04 11.57
C ASP A 298 -11.39 12.39 12.74
N ALA A 299 -12.55 11.79 12.48
CA ALA A 299 -13.30 11.07 13.49
C ALA A 299 -12.55 9.85 14.04
N LEU A 300 -11.69 9.22 13.22
CA LEU A 300 -10.86 8.10 13.65
C LEU A 300 -9.75 8.54 14.61
N VAL A 301 -8.99 9.58 14.27
CA VAL A 301 -7.89 10.07 15.13
C VAL A 301 -8.41 10.70 16.41
N GLU A 302 -9.57 11.36 16.36
CA GLU A 302 -10.25 11.89 17.54
C GLU A 302 -10.68 10.76 18.48
N ARG A 303 -11.36 9.73 17.93
CA ARG A 303 -11.78 8.55 18.70
C ARG A 303 -10.62 7.80 19.35
N ARG A 304 -9.45 7.78 18.70
CA ARG A 304 -8.24 7.09 19.20
C ARG A 304 -7.30 7.98 20.01
N GLY A 305 -7.55 9.29 20.09
CA GLY A 305 -6.72 10.23 20.83
C GLY A 305 -5.30 10.40 20.27
N THR A 306 -5.05 10.10 18.98
CA THR A 306 -3.70 10.10 18.39
C THR A 306 -3.31 11.43 17.73
N GLY A 307 -4.30 12.29 17.42
CA GLY A 307 -4.08 13.53 16.67
C GLY A 307 -3.66 13.31 15.20
N TRP A 308 -3.63 14.39 14.42
CA TRP A 308 -3.10 14.41 13.05
C TRP A 308 -2.32 15.73 12.83
N PRO A 309 -1.05 15.79 13.27
CA PRO A 309 -0.26 17.03 13.22
C PRO A 309 -0.14 17.61 11.81
N ASP A 310 0.06 16.76 10.80
CA ASP A 310 0.32 17.17 9.42
C ASP A 310 -0.97 17.35 8.60
N ARG A 311 -2.13 17.51 9.26
CA ARG A 311 -3.42 17.55 8.58
C ARG A 311 -3.62 18.76 7.65
N ALA A 312 -2.97 19.87 7.96
CA ALA A 312 -3.06 21.13 7.21
C ALA A 312 -1.84 21.38 6.29
N ALA A 313 -0.87 20.46 6.31
CA ALA A 313 0.37 20.55 5.53
C ALA A 313 0.16 20.17 4.06
#